data_AF-A0A6B3GRR6-F1
#
_entry.id   AF-A0A6B3GRR6-F1
#
_cell.length_a   1.000
_cell.length_b   1.000
_cell.length_c   1.000
_cell.angle_alpha   90.00
_cell.angle_beta   90.00
_cell.angle_gamma   90.00
#
_symmetry.space_group_name_H-M   'P 1'
#
loop_
_entity.id
_entity.type
_entity.pdbx_description
1 polymer ?
#
loop_
_entity_poly.entity_id
_entity_poly.type
_entity_poly.pdbx_seq_one_letter_code
_entity_poly.pdbx_strand_id
1 'polypeptide(L)' 'LGVRRLSRVKLATSSPERQRENVLTAAASVGAHIVGWADDWEVSGATDPVTRPSLGPWLRDERGP' A
#
# COMPACT_ATOMS: atom_id res chain seq x y z
N LEU A 1 -1.78 8.73 1.81
CA LEU A 1 -0.89 7.56 1.61
C LEU A 1 -1.66 6.45 0.89
N GLY A 2 -1.13 5.93 -0.21
CA GLY A 2 -1.64 4.71 -0.85
C GLY A 2 -0.91 3.48 -0.32
N VAL A 3 -1.62 2.40 0.01
CA VAL A 3 -1.02 1.18 0.58
C VAL A 3 -1.38 -0.03 -0.28
N ARG A 4 -0.38 -0.82 -0.65
CA ARG A 4 -0.55 -2.08 -1.39
C ARG A 4 0.28 -3.18 -0.73
N ARG A 5 -0.30 -4.37 -0.59
CA ARG A 5 0.37 -5.48 0.08
C ARG A 5 -0.01 -6.81 -0.54
N LEU A 6 0.99 -7.59 -0.94
CA LEU A 6 0.80 -8.94 -1.49
C LEU A 6 1.66 -9.94 -0.72
N SER A 7 1.03 -11.01 -0.20
CA SER A 7 1.75 -12.10 0.46
C SER A 7 2.63 -12.90 -0.50
N ARG A 8 2.21 -12.99 -1.75
CA ARG A 8 2.96 -13.57 -2.87
C ARG A 8 2.59 -12.78 -4.12
N VAL A 9 3.58 -12.35 -4.87
CA VAL A 9 3.46 -11.71 -6.17
C VAL A 9 3.42 -12.81 -7.21
N LYS A 10 2.21 -13.21 -7.60
CA LYS A 10 1.98 -13.96 -8.83
C LYS A 10 1.25 -13.05 -9.80
N LEU A 11 1.57 -13.15 -11.09
CA LEU A 11 0.85 -12.45 -12.18
C LEU A 11 -0.69 -12.63 -12.10
N ALA A 12 -1.17 -13.71 -11.48
CA ALA A 12 -2.59 -14.09 -11.41
C ALA A 12 -3.37 -13.54 -10.19
N THR A 13 -2.72 -13.06 -9.13
CA THR A 13 -3.42 -12.43 -8.00
C THR A 13 -3.61 -10.94 -8.28
N SER A 14 -4.82 -10.38 -8.04
CA SER A 14 -5.20 -8.96 -8.30
C SER A 14 -3.98 -8.07 -8.55
N SER A 15 -3.66 -7.84 -9.84
CA SER A 15 -2.34 -7.36 -10.19
C SER A 15 -2.07 -6.02 -9.48
N PRO A 16 -0.81 -5.73 -9.09
CA PRO A 16 -0.45 -4.49 -8.41
C PRO A 16 -1.02 -3.22 -9.06
N GLU A 17 -1.22 -3.26 -10.38
CA GLU A 17 -1.82 -2.22 -11.21
C GLU A 17 -3.32 -2.05 -10.90
N ARG A 18 -4.10 -3.14 -10.84
CA ARG A 18 -5.52 -3.07 -10.44
C ARG A 18 -5.70 -2.53 -9.02
N GLN A 19 -4.84 -2.96 -8.09
CA GLN A 19 -4.88 -2.42 -6.72
C GLN A 19 -4.57 -0.92 -6.70
N ARG A 20 -3.59 -0.49 -7.49
CA ARG A 20 -3.26 0.94 -7.64
C ARG A 20 -4.45 1.72 -8.19
N GLU A 21 -5.08 1.24 -9.26
CA GLU A 21 -6.23 1.89 -9.89
C GLU A 21 -7.43 2.01 -8.93
N ASN A 22 -7.71 0.96 -8.15
CA ASN A 22 -8.75 0.99 -7.13
C ASN A 22 -8.46 2.05 -6.07
N VAL A 23 -7.22 2.13 -5.57
CA VAL A 23 -6.82 3.13 -4.57
C VAL A 23 -6.90 4.54 -5.15
N LEU A 24 -6.46 4.75 -6.39
CA LEU A 24 -6.54 6.05 -7.06
C LEU A 24 -8.00 6.49 -7.26
N THR A 25 -8.86 5.58 -7.72
CA THR A 25 -10.29 5.84 -7.91
C THR A 25 -10.96 6.20 -6.57
N ALA A 26 -10.65 5.46 -5.50
CA ALA A 26 -11.20 5.74 -4.17
C ALA A 26 -10.69 7.06 -3.57
N ALA A 27 -9.43 7.42 -3.81
CA ALA A 27 -8.91 8.72 -3.38
C ALA A 27 -9.59 9.86 -4.16
N ALA A 28 -9.70 9.72 -5.47
CA ALA A 28 -10.35 10.71 -6.33
C ALA A 28 -11.83 10.91 -5.98
N SER A 29 -12.56 9.85 -5.62
CA SER A 29 -13.98 9.95 -5.27
C SER A 29 -14.27 10.77 -4.01
N VAL A 30 -13.27 10.95 -3.15
CA VAL A 30 -13.35 11.78 -1.94
C VAL A 30 -12.54 13.08 -2.05
N GLY A 31 -12.05 13.42 -3.26
CA GLY A 31 -11.22 14.60 -3.49
C GLY A 31 -9.84 14.55 -2.84
N ALA A 32 -9.36 13.36 -2.46
CA ALA A 32 -8.06 13.15 -1.86
C ALA A 32 -6.98 12.94 -2.92
N HIS A 33 -5.73 13.25 -2.55
CA HIS A 33 -4.54 13.02 -3.36
C HIS A 33 -3.56 12.07 -2.65
N ILE A 34 -2.94 11.19 -3.43
CA ILE A 34 -1.91 10.28 -2.92
C ILE A 34 -0.56 11.01 -2.91
N VAL A 35 -0.06 11.32 -1.71
CA VAL A 35 1.26 11.98 -1.50
C VAL A 35 2.44 10.99 -1.47
N GLY A 36 2.16 9.70 -1.33
CA GLY A 36 3.18 8.65 -1.27
C GLY A 36 2.57 7.26 -1.31
N TRP A 37 3.42 6.26 -1.54
CA TRP A 37 3.04 4.84 -1.60
C TRP A 37 3.82 4.01 -0.59
N ALA A 38 3.11 3.08 0.07
CA ALA A 38 3.67 2.00 0.85
C ALA A 38 3.38 0.68 0.13
N ASP A 39 4.40 0.14 -0.54
CA ASP A 39 4.31 -1.10 -1.30
C ASP A 39 5.03 -2.23 -0.56
N ASP A 40 4.26 -3.18 -0.04
CA ASP A 40 4.73 -4.34 0.72
C ASP A 40 4.55 -5.63 -0.11
N TRP A 41 5.56 -5.96 -0.91
CA TRP A 41 5.58 -7.17 -1.74
C TRP A 41 6.17 -8.37 -0.99
N GLU A 42 5.62 -9.56 -1.21
CA GLU A 42 5.98 -10.78 -0.47
C GLU A 42 5.80 -10.64 1.06
N VAL A 43 4.87 -9.79 1.50
CA VAL A 43 4.58 -9.55 2.92
C VAL A 43 3.25 -10.20 3.27
N SER A 44 3.28 -11.12 4.24
CA SER A 44 2.09 -11.77 4.77
C SER A 44 1.06 -10.75 5.29
N GLY A 45 -0.22 -11.02 5.03
CA GLY A 45 -1.31 -10.25 5.65
C GLY A 45 -1.33 -10.30 7.18
N ALA A 46 -0.72 -11.34 7.77
CA ALA A 46 -0.57 -11.49 9.21
C ALA A 46 0.57 -10.65 9.82
N THR A 47 1.44 -10.06 8.99
CA THR A 47 2.52 -9.20 9.48
C THR A 47 1.93 -7.90 10.05
N ASP A 48 2.36 -7.56 11.27
CA ASP A 48 1.99 -6.33 11.97
C ASP A 48 2.24 -5.11 11.07
N PRO A 49 1.21 -4.28 10.78
CA PRO A 49 1.34 -3.07 9.97
C PRO A 49 2.48 -2.13 10.38
N VAL A 50 2.75 -1.99 11.68
CA VAL A 50 3.76 -1.06 12.22
C VAL A 50 5.17 -1.54 11.92
N THR A 51 5.37 -2.86 11.79
CA THR A 51 6.67 -3.46 11.48
C THR A 51 6.84 -3.79 10.00
N ARG A 52 5.88 -3.43 9.13
CA ARG A 52 6.00 -3.69 7.69
C ARG A 52 7.12 -2.85 7.08
N PRO A 53 7.89 -3.39 6.12
CA PRO A 53 9.03 -2.68 5.53
C PRO A 53 8.69 -1.31 4.93
N SER A 54 7.59 -1.23 4.19
CA SER A 54 7.19 0.01 3.51
C SER A 54 6.18 0.81 4.32
N LEU A 55 5.13 0.18 4.87
CA LEU A 55 4.10 0.88 5.64
C LEU A 55 4.57 1.32 7.03
N GLY A 56 5.37 0.51 7.71
CA GLY A 56 5.80 0.75 9.08
C GLY A 56 6.47 2.10 9.30
N PRO A 57 7.44 2.53 8.46
CA PRO A 57 8.04 3.86 8.56
C PRO A 57 7.04 5.02 8.46
N TRP A 58 5.96 4.89 7.70
CA TRP A 58 4.91 5.93 7.65
C TRP A 58 4.11 5.98 8.96
N LEU A 59 3.81 4.81 9.54
CA LEU A 59 3.05 4.72 10.80
C LEU A 59 3.87 5.14 12.03
N ARG A 60 5.20 5.03 11.94
CA ARG A 60 6.16 5.46 12.97
C ARG A 60 6.63 6.91 12.79
N ASP A 61 6.06 7.63 11.82
CA ASP A 61 6.43 9.02 11.48
C ASP A 61 7.91 9.18 11.04
N GLU A 62 8.52 8.11 10.52
CA GLU A 62 9.90 8.08 10.04
C GLU A 62 10.02 8.48 8.56
N ARG A 63 8.90 8.53 7.84
CA ARG A 63 8.85 8.88 6.41
C ARG A 63 8.19 10.23 6.09
N GLY A 64 7.79 11.00 7.09
CA GLY A 64 7.18 12.33 6.93
C GLY A 64 5.87 12.32 6.12
N PRO A 65 5.22 13.48 5.91
CA PRO A 65 4.12 13.65 4.98
C PRO A 65 4.56 13.67 3.50
#